data_AF-A0A2V8HJ34-F1
#
_entry.id   AF-A0A2V8HJ34-F1
#
_cell.length_a   1.000
_cell.length_b   1.000
_cell.length_c   1.000
_cell.angle_alpha   90.00
_cell.angle_beta   90.00
_cell.angle_gamma   90.00
#
_symmetry.space_group_name_H-M   'P 1'
#
loop_
_entity.id
_entity.type
_entity.pdbx_description
1 polymer ?
#
loop_
_entity_poly.entity_id
_entity_poly.type
_entity_poly.pdbx_seq_one_letter_code
_entity_poly.pdbx_strand_id
1 'polypeptide(L)'
;MAKSTESTARAAGRTSGVTSKPGRLYFTFFDEPRAPFEIPAMKNTITRAYRLADRAPVELKTENGRTTFNLERPMLDPMATVVVVEFEGQKVER
;
A
#
# COMPACT_ATOMS: atom_id res chain seq x y z
N MET A 1 -7.79 14.87 -18.84
CA MET A 1 -6.43 14.29 -18.84
C MET A 1 -5.88 14.31 -17.41
N ALA A 2 -6.02 13.21 -16.67
CA ALA A 2 -5.48 13.12 -15.31
C ALA A 2 -4.17 12.31 -15.37
N LYS A 3 -3.04 12.98 -15.14
CA LYS A 3 -1.73 12.32 -15.03
C LYS A 3 -1.74 11.51 -13.73
N SER A 4 -1.88 10.19 -13.84
CA SER A 4 -1.56 9.26 -12.75
C SER A 4 -0.07 9.39 -12.46
N THR A 5 0.26 10.04 -11.36
CA THR A 5 1.64 10.22 -10.90
C THR A 5 2.16 8.91 -10.35
N GLU A 6 3.12 8.32 -11.06
CA GLU A 6 3.73 7.04 -10.70
C GLU A 6 4.54 7.18 -9.42
N SER A 7 3.99 6.53 -8.41
CA SER A 7 4.34 6.54 -7.01
C SER A 7 5.57 5.72 -6.61
N THR A 8 6.82 6.03 -6.98
CA THR A 8 8.01 5.19 -6.68
C THR A 8 8.13 4.85 -5.18
N ALA A 9 7.49 3.75 -4.77
CA ALA A 9 7.68 3.09 -3.50
C ALA A 9 8.89 2.17 -3.64
N ARG A 10 9.96 2.46 -2.89
CA ARG A 10 11.16 1.63 -2.84
C ARG A 10 11.05 0.72 -1.63
N ALA A 11 10.75 -0.58 -1.83
CA ALA A 11 11.42 -1.72 -1.17
C ALA A 11 10.73 -3.10 -1.36
N ALA A 12 11.57 -4.12 -1.54
CA ALA A 12 11.44 -5.54 -1.13
C ALA A 12 10.45 -6.52 -1.81
N GLY A 13 9.68 -6.12 -2.80
CA GLY A 13 8.94 -7.01 -3.71
C GLY A 13 8.68 -6.27 -5.02
N ARG A 14 8.52 -6.96 -6.16
CA ARG A 14 8.14 -6.30 -7.41
C ARG A 14 6.69 -5.78 -7.28
N THR A 15 6.50 -4.61 -6.68
CA THR A 15 5.25 -3.87 -6.79
C THR A 15 5.19 -3.28 -8.19
N SER A 16 4.22 -3.71 -8.97
CA SER A 16 4.08 -3.33 -10.38
C SER A 16 3.37 -2.00 -10.60
N GLY A 17 2.82 -1.40 -9.56
CA GLY A 17 2.21 -0.09 -9.65
C GLY A 17 1.58 0.36 -8.34
N VAL A 18 1.54 1.69 -8.17
CA VAL A 18 0.77 2.37 -7.12
C VAL A 18 -0.23 3.28 -7.81
N THR A 19 -1.52 3.05 -7.55
CA THR A 19 -2.58 3.94 -8.04
C THR A 19 -3.11 4.77 -6.89
N SER A 20 -3.32 6.08 -7.12
CA SER A 20 -3.96 6.95 -6.13
C SER A 20 -5.38 7.31 -6.56
N LYS A 21 -6.29 7.31 -5.59
CA LYS A 21 -7.62 7.94 -5.67
C LYS A 21 -7.76 8.89 -4.48
N PRO A 22 -8.76 9.79 -4.48
CA PRO A 22 -8.99 10.66 -3.34
C PRO A 22 -9.12 9.87 -2.03
N GLY A 23 -8.22 10.14 -1.08
CA GLY A 23 -8.14 9.48 0.23
C GLY A 23 -7.67 8.02 0.24
N ARG A 24 -7.22 7.47 -0.90
CA ARG A 24 -6.84 6.04 -1.01
C ARG A 24 -5.62 5.80 -1.91
N LEU A 25 -4.70 4.96 -1.45
CA LEU A 25 -3.62 4.38 -2.23
C LEU A 25 -3.89 2.89 -2.46
N TYR A 26 -3.60 2.42 -3.67
CA TYR A 26 -3.73 1.02 -4.07
C TYR A 26 -2.35 0.50 -4.43
N PHE A 27 -1.85 -0.45 -3.65
CA PHE A 27 -0.59 -1.13 -3.87
C PHE A 27 -0.88 -2.51 -4.45
N THR A 28 -0.36 -2.79 -5.64
CA THR A 28 -0.55 -4.08 -6.31
C THR A 28 0.70 -4.94 -6.18
N PHE A 29 0.52 -6.14 -5.63
CA PHE A 29 1.55 -7.14 -5.41
C PHE A 29 1.29 -8.34 -6.33
N PHE A 30 2.22 -8.62 -7.24
CA PHE A 30 2.17 -9.83 -8.08
C PHE A 30 2.95 -11.00 -7.48
N ASP A 31 3.90 -10.69 -6.60
CA ASP A 31 4.72 -11.67 -5.89
C ASP A 31 4.57 -11.45 -4.39
N GLU A 32 4.64 -12.55 -3.63
CA GLU A 32 4.65 -12.50 -2.16
C GLU A 32 5.88 -11.72 -1.67
N PRO A 33 5.71 -10.58 -0.98
CA PRO A 33 6.84 -9.86 -0.42
C PRO A 33 7.45 -10.68 0.71
N ARG A 34 8.78 -10.89 0.64
CA ARG A 34 9.52 -11.68 1.65
C ARG A 34 9.85 -10.87 2.91
N ALA A 35 9.59 -9.58 2.90
CA ALA A 35 9.83 -8.66 3.99
C ALA A 35 8.65 -7.68 4.13
N PRO A 36 8.49 -7.04 5.30
CA PRO A 36 7.50 -5.98 5.47
C PRO A 36 7.67 -4.90 4.39
N PHE A 37 6.55 -4.47 3.81
CA PHE A 37 6.53 -3.43 2.80
C PHE A 37 6.48 -2.05 3.47
N GLU A 38 7.40 -1.17 3.08
CA GLU A 38 7.44 0.22 3.57
C GLU A 38 6.51 1.10 2.73
N ILE A 39 5.52 1.70 3.38
CA ILE A 39 4.69 2.74 2.76
C ILE A 39 5.57 3.98 2.59
N PRO A 40 5.59 4.60 1.39
CA PRO A 40 6.34 5.83 1.16
C PRO A 40 6.01 6.88 2.20
N ALA A 41 7.03 7.59 2.69
CA ALA A 41 6.84 8.70 3.62
C ALA A 41 5.82 9.69 3.05
N MET A 42 4.73 9.88 3.79
CA MET A 42 3.63 10.78 3.46
C MET A 42 3.26 11.55 4.72
N LYS A 43 2.93 12.83 4.55
CA LYS A 43 2.51 13.70 5.65
C LYS A 43 1.10 13.38 6.13
N ASN A 44 0.28 12.75 5.27
CA ASN A 44 -1.07 12.36 5.64
C ASN A 44 -1.06 11.25 6.69
N THR A 45 -1.96 11.37 7.66
CA THR A 45 -2.26 10.31 8.62
C THR A 45 -2.87 9.11 7.89
N ILE A 46 -2.25 7.93 8.01
CA ILE A 46 -2.85 6.69 7.53
C ILE A 46 -3.91 6.23 8.54
N THR A 47 -5.13 6.03 8.07
CA THR A 47 -6.26 5.65 8.92
C THR A 47 -6.53 4.16 8.91
N ARG A 48 -6.29 3.50 7.76
CA ARG A 48 -6.63 2.08 7.59
C ARG A 48 -5.80 1.44 6.48
N ALA A 49 -5.50 0.16 6.63
CA ALA A 49 -5.05 -0.69 5.52
C ALA A 49 -5.85 -1.99 5.46
N TYR A 50 -6.18 -2.45 4.26
CA TYR A 50 -6.88 -3.71 4.04
C TYR A 50 -6.61 -4.28 2.66
N ARG A 51 -6.78 -5.60 2.51
CA ARG A 51 -6.75 -6.27 1.21
C ARG A 51 -8.03 -5.96 0.44
N LEU A 52 -7.93 -5.65 -0.84
CA LEU A 52 -9.09 -5.30 -1.67
C LEU A 52 -10.02 -6.51 -1.91
N ALA A 53 -9.46 -7.72 -2.00
CA ALA A 53 -10.19 -8.93 -2.37
C ALA A 53 -11.27 -9.33 -1.35
N ASP A 54 -10.93 -9.32 -0.06
CA ASP A 54 -11.79 -9.77 1.04
C ASP A 54 -12.03 -8.69 2.11
N ARG A 55 -11.43 -7.51 1.96
CA ARG A 55 -11.44 -6.42 2.95
C ARG A 55 -10.82 -6.81 4.30
N ALA A 56 -10.01 -7.87 4.32
CA ALA A 56 -9.29 -8.25 5.53
C ALA A 56 -8.34 -7.13 5.94
N PRO A 57 -8.33 -6.75 7.24
CA PRO A 57 -7.44 -5.72 7.74
C PRO A 57 -5.99 -6.15 7.53
N VAL A 58 -5.14 -5.18 7.20
CA VAL A 58 -3.69 -5.36 7.12
C VAL A 58 -3.08 -4.59 8.29
N GLU A 59 -2.29 -5.28 9.09
CA GLU A 59 -1.63 -4.66 10.24
C GLU A 59 -0.56 -3.68 9.79
N LEU A 60 -0.66 -2.45 10.30
CA LEU A 60 0.30 -1.39 10.07
C LEU A 60 1.21 -1.26 11.28
N LYS A 61 2.52 -1.24 11.03
CA LYS A 61 3.53 -0.99 12.05
C LYS A 61 4.29 0.29 11.72
N THR A 62 4.20 1.28 12.60
CA THR A 62 4.95 2.54 12.47
C THR A 62 6.16 2.51 13.39
N GLU A 63 7.36 2.62 12.81
CA GLU A 63 8.63 2.63 13.54
C GLU A 63 9.57 3.66 12.92
N ASN A 64 10.19 4.52 13.74
CA ASN A 64 11.11 5.57 13.29
C ASN A 64 10.53 6.48 12.18
N GLY A 65 9.23 6.80 12.24
CA GLY A 65 8.54 7.62 11.24
C GLY A 65 8.26 6.94 9.91
N ARG A 66 8.50 5.63 9.81
CA ARG A 66 8.18 4.80 8.64
C ARG A 66 7.02 3.89 8.97
N THR A 67 6.01 3.89 8.12
CA THR A 67 4.90 2.95 8.25
C THR A 67 5.17 1.74 7.36
N THR A 68 5.15 0.56 7.94
CA THR A 68 5.32 -0.70 7.23
C THR A 68 4.09 -1.57 7.41
N PHE A 69 3.88 -2.51 6.51
CA PHE A 69 2.89 -3.56 6.71
C PHE A 69 3.39 -4.91 6.25
N ASN A 70 2.85 -5.97 6.85
CA ASN A 70 3.14 -7.32 6.44
C ASN A 70 1.93 -7.91 5.71
N LEU A 71 2.19 -8.64 4.63
CA LEU A 71 1.16 -9.44 3.98
C LEU A 71 1.19 -10.84 4.57
N GLU A 72 0.03 -11.31 5.03
CA GLU A 72 -0.13 -12.69 5.48
C GLU A 72 0.13 -13.64 4.31
N ARG A 73 0.87 -14.70 4.61
CA ARG A 73 1.16 -15.79 3.67
C ARG A 73 0.30 -17.00 4.03
N PRO A 74 -0.19 -17.77 3.05
CA PRO A 74 0.01 -17.58 1.60
C PRO A 74 -0.85 -16.43 1.03
N MET A 75 -0.39 -15.80 -0.05
CA MET A 75 -1.26 -14.92 -0.84
C MET A 75 -2.41 -15.74 -1.40
N LEU A 76 -3.64 -15.38 -1.02
CA LEU A 76 -4.85 -16.10 -1.44
C LEU A 76 -5.19 -15.85 -2.92
N ASP A 77 -4.69 -14.75 -3.49
CA ASP A 77 -4.93 -14.39 -4.88
C ASP A 77 -3.83 -14.91 -5.81
N PRO A 78 -4.15 -15.80 -6.78
CA PRO A 78 -3.17 -16.37 -7.69
C PRO A 78 -2.70 -15.40 -8.79
N MET A 79 -3.35 -14.24 -8.93
CA MET A 79 -3.05 -13.26 -9.98
C MET A 79 -2.38 -11.99 -9.43
N ALA A 80 -2.99 -11.34 -8.42
CA ALA A 80 -2.41 -10.19 -7.74
C ALA A 80 -3.14 -9.92 -6.42
N THR A 81 -2.42 -9.58 -5.36
CA THR A 81 -3.00 -9.02 -4.13
C THR A 81 -2.94 -7.50 -4.19
N VAL A 82 -4.07 -6.84 -3.98
CA VAL A 82 -4.13 -5.38 -3.89
C VAL A 82 -4.36 -4.97 -2.44
N VAL A 83 -3.47 -4.15 -1.89
CA VAL A 83 -3.64 -3.52 -0.58
C VAL A 83 -4.10 -2.09 -0.76
N VAL A 84 -5.19 -1.74 -0.10
CA VAL A 84 -5.71 -0.39 -0.03
C VAL A 84 -5.23 0.24 1.26
N VAL A 85 -4.63 1.42 1.15
CA VAL A 85 -4.25 2.27 2.29
C VAL A 85 -5.09 3.53 2.24
N GLU A 86 -5.93 3.74 3.25
CA GLU A 86 -6.73 4.94 3.43
C GLU A 86 -5.94 5.95 4.25
N PHE A 87 -6.02 7.22 3.86
CA PHE A 87 -5.31 8.30 4.51
C PHE A 87 -6.18 9.55 4.60
N GLU A 88 -5.89 10.41 5.57
CA GLU A 88 -6.60 11.68 5.75
C GLU A 88 -6.29 12.68 4.64
N GLY A 89 -7.34 13.34 4.14
CA GLY A 89 -7.24 14.27 3.02
C GLY A 89 -7.56 13.64 1.67
N GLN A 90 -7.42 14.41 0.60
CA GLN A 90 -7.81 13.98 -0.75
C GLN A 90 -6.64 13.67 -1.67
N LYS A 91 -5.43 14.14 -1.33
CA LYS A 91 -4.23 13.94 -2.14
C LYS A 91 -3.09 13.55 -1.23
N VAL A 92 -2.19 12.74 -1.77
CA VAL A 92 -0.96 12.37 -1.07
C VAL A 92 -0.08 13.61 -0.98
N GLU A 93 0.23 14.01 0.24
CA GLU A 93 1.18 15.05 0.56
C GLU A 93 2.52 14.42 0.94
N ARG A 94 3.58 14.88 0.29
CA ARG A 94 4.95 14.40 0.47
C ARG A 94 5.83 15.48 1.09
#